data_AF-A0A960TAR2-F1
#
_entry.id   AF-A0A960TAR2-F1
#
_cell.length_a   1.000
_cell.length_b   1.000
_cell.length_c   1.000
_cell.angle_alpha   90.00
_cell.angle_beta   90.00
_cell.angle_gamma   90.00
#
_symmetry.space_group_name_H-M   'P 1'
#
loop_
_entity.id
_entity.type
_entity.pdbx_description
1 polymer ?
#
loop_
_entity_poly.entity_id
_entity_poly.type
_entity_poly.pdbx_seq_one_letter_code
_entity_poly.pdbx_strand_id
1 'polypeptide(L)'
;MSELDMSAMRRLWKSGPSRLEGYTRHYYTETADGDELELDYHFAREMVRITLTMAQERGRQYVAVIKQGVILQERDFSGNRDTDLSSRVARFKEWFDYFPDNHVLKSMGGVYGLPTKSKLHQNIVRESRTWEALRPVRMVDEFRRYLDRKRRKEENVQGLIPRFLRRLPSETLDIALGLLFFLAFLAGRIGPGDFAFLAGSYGLATGGLDWLWRQREPFIPKIVLFHSLAAYAVWHEVQMRLWGIFI
;
A
#
# COMPACT_ATOMS: atom_id res chain seq x y z
N MET A 1 -14.98 -31.87 0.30
CA MET A 1 -15.77 -30.98 -0.59
C MET A 1 -15.06 -30.89 -1.91
N SER A 2 -15.75 -31.19 -3.01
CA SER A 2 -15.14 -31.15 -4.35
C SER A 2 -14.96 -29.69 -4.81
N GLU A 3 -14.08 -29.42 -5.76
CA GLU A 3 -13.93 -28.08 -6.36
C GLU A 3 -15.22 -27.58 -7.03
N LEU A 4 -16.04 -28.51 -7.52
CA LEU A 4 -17.35 -28.23 -8.12
C LEU A 4 -18.32 -27.67 -7.08
N ASP A 5 -18.36 -28.22 -5.86
CA ASP A 5 -19.18 -27.71 -4.77
C ASP A 5 -18.77 -26.29 -4.38
N MET A 6 -17.46 -26.03 -4.32
CA MET A 6 -16.93 -24.69 -4.01
C MET A 6 -17.31 -23.66 -5.08
N SER A 7 -17.41 -24.07 -6.34
CA SER A 7 -17.83 -23.19 -7.44
C SER A 7 -19.33 -22.87 -7.37
N ALA A 8 -20.17 -23.83 -6.99
CA ALA A 8 -21.60 -23.63 -6.77
C ALA A 8 -21.86 -22.72 -5.56
N MET A 9 -21.13 -22.93 -4.46
CA MET A 9 -21.24 -22.11 -3.25
C MET A 9 -20.82 -20.66 -3.49
N ARG A 10 -19.91 -20.37 -4.44
CA ARG A 10 -19.60 -18.99 -4.84
C ARG A 10 -20.74 -18.30 -5.57
N ARG A 11 -21.56 -19.04 -6.30
CA ARG A 11 -22.71 -18.50 -7.03
C ARG A 11 -23.89 -18.17 -6.11
N LEU A 12 -23.84 -18.56 -4.83
CA LEU A 12 -24.84 -18.19 -3.83
C LEU A 12 -24.96 -16.67 -3.72
N TRP A 13 -23.82 -15.97 -3.66
CA TRP A 13 -23.77 -14.53 -3.50
C TRP A 13 -23.52 -13.85 -4.85
N LYS A 14 -24.50 -13.06 -5.29
CA LYS A 14 -24.32 -12.14 -6.42
C LYS A 14 -23.78 -10.82 -5.87
N SER A 15 -22.74 -10.28 -6.49
CA SER A 15 -22.14 -9.00 -6.10
C SER A 15 -22.32 -7.94 -7.18
N GLY A 16 -22.58 -6.70 -6.78
CA GLY A 16 -22.71 -5.56 -7.67
C GLY A 16 -22.37 -4.23 -7.00
N PRO A 17 -22.42 -3.11 -7.74
CA PRO A 17 -22.36 -1.78 -7.14
C PRO A 17 -23.61 -1.53 -6.31
N SER A 18 -23.45 -0.89 -5.14
CA SER A 18 -24.59 -0.46 -4.34
C SER A 18 -25.33 0.70 -5.00
N ARG A 19 -26.67 0.67 -4.90
CA ARG A 19 -27.56 1.76 -5.32
C ARG A 19 -27.75 2.80 -4.21
N LEU A 20 -27.46 2.44 -2.96
CA LEU A 20 -27.59 3.33 -1.82
C LEU A 20 -26.44 4.34 -1.75
N GLU A 21 -26.79 5.59 -1.47
CA GLU A 21 -25.82 6.67 -1.33
C GLU A 21 -24.85 6.40 -0.18
N GLY A 22 -23.55 6.60 -0.45
CA GLY A 22 -22.46 6.33 0.50
C GLY A 22 -22.01 4.87 0.56
N TYR A 23 -22.83 3.91 0.14
CA TYR A 23 -22.44 2.50 0.11
C TYR A 23 -21.71 2.17 -1.19
N THR A 24 -20.67 1.35 -1.07
CA THR A 24 -19.72 1.05 -2.16
C THR A 24 -20.00 -0.26 -2.87
N ARG A 25 -20.44 -1.29 -2.14
CA ARG A 25 -20.68 -2.63 -2.67
C ARG A 25 -22.01 -3.16 -2.19
N HIS A 26 -22.67 -3.93 -3.02
CA HIS A 26 -23.92 -4.62 -2.73
C HIS A 26 -23.76 -6.11 -3.00
N TYR A 27 -24.26 -6.92 -2.09
CA TYR A 27 -24.32 -8.36 -2.19
C TYR A 27 -25.75 -8.82 -2.01
N TYR A 28 -26.20 -9.73 -2.84
CA TYR A 28 -27.57 -10.25 -2.80
C TYR A 28 -27.54 -11.76 -2.93
N THR A 29 -28.42 -12.42 -2.17
CA THR A 29 -28.70 -13.83 -2.30
C THR A 29 -30.17 -14.10 -2.03
N GLU A 30 -30.68 -15.17 -2.62
CA GLU A 30 -32.05 -15.64 -2.49
C GLU A 30 -31.99 -17.09 -2.00
N THR A 31 -32.72 -17.37 -0.93
CA THR A 31 -32.80 -18.71 -0.37
C THR A 31 -33.85 -19.56 -1.08
N ALA A 32 -33.76 -20.89 -0.92
CA ALA A 32 -34.74 -21.81 -1.50
C ALA A 32 -36.17 -21.58 -0.97
N ASP A 33 -36.30 -21.02 0.24
CA ASP A 33 -37.57 -20.67 0.87
C ASP A 33 -38.16 -19.35 0.33
N GLY A 34 -37.43 -18.64 -0.54
CA GLY A 34 -37.82 -17.35 -1.09
C GLY A 34 -37.44 -16.15 -0.22
N ASP A 35 -36.69 -16.35 0.87
CA ASP A 35 -36.15 -15.24 1.64
C ASP A 35 -35.01 -14.57 0.88
N GLU A 36 -35.03 -13.25 0.81
CA GLU A 36 -34.02 -12.44 0.14
C GLU A 36 -33.10 -11.78 1.18
N LEU A 37 -31.80 -11.89 0.96
CA LEU A 37 -30.78 -11.33 1.83
C LEU A 37 -29.86 -10.40 1.03
N GLU A 38 -29.94 -9.12 1.37
CA GLU A 38 -29.16 -8.05 0.77
C GLU A 38 -28.17 -7.47 1.79
N LEU A 39 -26.95 -7.20 1.34
CA LEU A 39 -25.92 -6.52 2.12
C LEU A 39 -25.30 -5.38 1.35
N ASP A 40 -25.40 -4.18 1.90
CA ASP A 40 -24.70 -3.00 1.41
C ASP A 40 -23.51 -2.68 2.32
N TYR A 41 -22.32 -2.55 1.71
CA TYR A 41 -21.09 -2.28 2.42
C TYR A 41 -20.52 -0.89 2.08
N HIS A 42 -20.25 -0.11 3.12
CA HIS A 42 -19.58 1.19 3.04
C HIS A 42 -18.12 1.06 3.46
N PHE A 43 -17.20 1.05 2.49
CA PHE A 43 -15.78 0.81 2.73
C PHE A 43 -15.14 1.82 3.70
N ALA A 44 -15.35 3.12 3.49
CA ALA A 44 -14.67 4.15 4.30
C ALA A 44 -15.13 4.21 5.77
N ARG A 45 -16.35 3.76 6.08
CA ARG A 45 -16.91 3.77 7.44
C ARG A 45 -16.93 2.39 8.09
N GLU A 46 -16.47 1.35 7.38
CA GLU A 46 -16.55 -0.06 7.77
C GLU A 46 -17.95 -0.43 8.31
N MET A 47 -18.97 0.02 7.57
CA MET A 47 -20.37 -0.10 7.94
C MET A 47 -21.08 -1.03 6.97
N VAL A 48 -21.87 -1.96 7.52
CA VAL A 48 -22.62 -2.97 6.80
C VAL A 48 -24.10 -2.75 7.09
N ARG A 49 -24.91 -2.63 6.06
CA ARG A 49 -26.36 -2.67 6.17
C ARG A 49 -26.84 -4.02 5.66
N ILE A 50 -27.59 -4.74 6.48
CA ILE A 50 -28.24 -6.00 6.12
C ILE A 50 -29.72 -5.69 5.93
N THR A 51 -30.27 -6.04 4.78
CA THR A 51 -31.71 -6.03 4.53
C THR A 51 -32.16 -7.46 4.32
N LEU A 52 -33.09 -7.93 5.14
CA LEU A 52 -33.66 -9.28 5.10
C LEU A 52 -35.14 -9.17 4.75
N THR A 53 -35.55 -9.77 3.64
CA THR A 53 -36.96 -9.90 3.25
C THR A 53 -37.38 -11.35 3.51
N MET A 54 -38.29 -11.58 4.46
CA MET A 54 -38.75 -12.94 4.76
C MET A 54 -40.05 -13.27 4.02
N ALA A 55 -40.02 -14.30 3.18
CA ALA A 55 -41.18 -14.79 2.43
C ALA A 55 -42.25 -15.36 3.36
N GLN A 56 -41.84 -16.09 4.40
CA GLN A 56 -42.76 -16.66 5.41
C GLN A 56 -43.59 -15.60 6.13
N GLU A 57 -43.05 -14.39 6.28
CA GLU A 57 -43.71 -13.28 6.94
C GLU A 57 -44.40 -12.33 5.96
N ARG A 58 -44.84 -12.83 4.80
CA ARG A 58 -45.50 -12.06 3.72
C ARG A 58 -44.61 -10.95 3.15
N GLY A 59 -43.31 -11.21 3.04
CA GLY A 59 -42.35 -10.26 2.48
C GLY A 59 -42.01 -9.10 3.42
N ARG A 60 -42.14 -9.28 4.73
CA ARG A 60 -41.69 -8.28 5.70
C ARG A 60 -40.20 -8.04 5.57
N GLN A 61 -39.84 -6.77 5.60
CA GLN A 61 -38.46 -6.32 5.45
C GLN A 61 -37.88 -5.90 6.79
N TYR A 62 -36.70 -6.43 7.09
CA TYR A 62 -35.94 -6.14 8.29
C TYR A 62 -34.62 -5.50 7.92
N VAL A 63 -34.22 -4.47 8.64
CA VAL A 63 -32.98 -3.75 8.37
C VAL A 63 -32.13 -3.72 9.63
N ALA A 64 -30.90 -4.22 9.51
CA ALA A 64 -29.84 -4.06 10.50
C ALA A 64 -28.73 -3.17 9.93
N VAL A 65 -28.20 -2.24 10.73
CA VAL A 65 -27.00 -1.48 10.40
C VAL A 65 -25.94 -1.78 11.44
N ILE A 66 -24.81 -2.32 11.00
CA ILE A 66 -23.69 -2.73 11.84
C ILE A 66 -22.48 -1.91 11.45
N LYS A 67 -21.73 -1.41 12.44
CA LYS A 67 -20.47 -0.72 12.25
C LYS A 67 -19.41 -1.33 13.15
N GLN A 68 -18.38 -1.92 12.56
CA GLN A 68 -17.25 -2.52 13.30
C GLN A 68 -17.68 -3.45 14.44
N GLY A 69 -18.66 -4.33 14.19
CA GLY A 69 -19.18 -5.27 15.19
C GLY A 69 -20.17 -4.68 16.20
N VAL A 70 -20.53 -3.40 16.09
CA VAL A 70 -21.58 -2.78 16.93
C VAL A 70 -22.83 -2.58 16.09
N ILE A 71 -23.96 -3.08 16.59
CA ILE A 71 -25.27 -2.84 16.00
C ILE A 71 -25.67 -1.39 16.28
N LEU A 72 -25.86 -0.60 15.23
CA LEU A 72 -26.34 0.79 15.33
C LEU A 72 -27.85 0.88 15.26
N GLN A 73 -28.48 -0.01 14.49
CA GLN A 73 -29.92 0.01 14.26
C GLN A 73 -30.43 -1.38 13.90
N GLU A 74 -31.56 -1.76 14.48
CA GLU A 74 -32.34 -2.93 14.09
C GLU A 74 -33.81 -2.55 14.06
N ARG A 75 -34.45 -2.71 12.91
CA ARG A 75 -35.87 -2.38 12.78
C ARG A 75 -36.57 -3.25 11.76
N ASP A 76 -37.83 -3.51 12.03
CA ASP A 76 -38.81 -3.90 11.04
C ASP A 76 -39.13 -2.66 10.19
N PHE A 77 -38.78 -2.71 8.90
CA PHE A 77 -39.04 -1.63 7.96
C PHE A 77 -40.52 -1.53 7.59
N SER A 78 -41.22 -2.66 7.53
CA SER A 78 -42.66 -2.72 7.25
C SER A 78 -43.50 -2.19 8.42
N GLY A 79 -43.07 -2.48 9.65
CA GLY A 79 -43.72 -2.04 10.89
C GLY A 79 -43.22 -0.71 11.45
N ASN A 80 -42.07 -0.22 10.96
CA ASN A 80 -41.29 0.89 11.55
C ASN A 80 -41.11 0.76 13.08
N ARG A 81 -40.82 -0.45 13.54
CA ARG A 81 -40.62 -0.78 14.96
C ARG A 81 -39.21 -1.33 15.16
N ASP A 82 -38.57 -0.94 16.24
CA ASP A 82 -37.33 -1.57 16.67
C ASP A 82 -37.61 -3.03 17.01
N THR A 83 -36.82 -3.95 16.45
CA THR A 83 -37.05 -5.39 16.56
C THR A 83 -35.70 -6.10 16.59
N ASP A 84 -35.52 -7.01 17.54
CA ASP A 84 -34.33 -7.85 17.61
C ASP A 84 -34.28 -8.81 16.41
N LEU A 85 -33.19 -8.72 15.66
CA LEU A 85 -32.95 -9.52 14.46
C LEU A 85 -32.03 -10.72 14.72
N SER A 86 -31.56 -10.90 15.95
CA SER A 86 -30.59 -11.94 16.31
C SER A 86 -31.04 -13.34 15.90
N SER A 87 -32.26 -13.73 16.26
CA SER A 87 -32.80 -15.06 15.93
C SER A 87 -33.12 -15.26 14.46
N ARG A 88 -33.36 -14.17 13.71
CA ARG A 88 -33.70 -14.18 12.29
C ARG A 88 -32.45 -14.29 11.44
N VAL A 89 -31.47 -13.41 11.69
CA VAL A 89 -30.22 -13.37 10.93
C VAL A 89 -29.33 -14.58 11.24
N ALA A 90 -29.32 -15.08 12.48
CA ALA A 90 -28.53 -16.25 12.85
C ALA A 90 -28.88 -17.52 12.06
N ARG A 91 -30.12 -17.65 11.54
CA ARG A 91 -30.52 -18.79 10.69
C ARG A 91 -29.74 -18.85 9.39
N PHE A 92 -29.30 -17.71 8.88
CA PHE A 92 -28.54 -17.61 7.64
C PHE A 92 -27.03 -17.76 7.85
N LYS A 93 -26.57 -18.15 9.04
CA LYS A 93 -25.14 -18.30 9.36
C LYS A 93 -24.38 -19.14 8.34
N GLU A 94 -24.99 -20.23 7.85
CA GLU A 94 -24.38 -21.11 6.85
C GLU A 94 -24.16 -20.42 5.49
N TRP A 95 -25.00 -19.45 5.13
CA TRP A 95 -24.83 -18.64 3.93
C TRP A 95 -23.65 -17.69 4.06
N PHE A 96 -23.44 -17.14 5.25
CA PHE A 96 -22.31 -16.27 5.55
C PHE A 96 -20.97 -17.02 5.66
N ASP A 97 -20.99 -18.31 5.99
CA ASP A 97 -19.79 -19.16 6.01
C ASP A 97 -19.10 -19.21 4.63
N TYR A 98 -19.86 -19.04 3.56
CA TYR A 98 -19.37 -18.99 2.17
C TYR A 98 -19.50 -17.60 1.55
N PHE A 99 -19.45 -16.55 2.36
CA PHE A 99 -19.50 -15.18 1.85
C PHE A 99 -18.20 -14.83 1.10
N PRO A 100 -18.27 -14.10 -0.04
CA PRO A 100 -17.10 -13.85 -0.89
C PRO A 100 -16.09 -12.83 -0.31
N ASP A 101 -16.52 -11.90 0.56
CA ASP A 101 -15.68 -10.79 1.02
C ASP A 101 -15.43 -10.80 2.54
N ASN A 102 -14.21 -11.16 2.94
CA ASN A 102 -13.80 -11.22 4.34
C ASN A 102 -13.73 -9.85 5.02
N HIS A 103 -13.61 -8.74 4.28
CA HIS A 103 -13.63 -7.41 4.90
C HIS A 103 -15.01 -7.06 5.45
N VAL A 104 -16.06 -7.46 4.73
CA VAL A 104 -17.45 -7.29 5.18
C VAL A 104 -17.69 -8.16 6.43
N LEU A 105 -17.33 -9.44 6.38
CA LEU A 105 -17.44 -10.35 7.53
C LEU A 105 -16.70 -9.82 8.77
N LYS A 106 -15.49 -9.31 8.58
CA LYS A 106 -14.71 -8.70 9.66
C LYS A 106 -15.39 -7.43 10.21
N SER A 107 -15.98 -6.60 9.35
CA SER A 107 -16.70 -5.38 9.75
C SER A 107 -17.99 -5.69 10.52
N MET A 108 -18.63 -6.83 10.25
CA MET A 108 -19.75 -7.32 11.05
C MET A 108 -19.32 -7.85 12.43
N GLY A 109 -18.03 -8.13 12.65
CA GLY A 109 -17.49 -8.43 13.98
C GLY A 109 -18.05 -9.67 14.68
N GLY A 110 -18.71 -10.58 13.95
CA GLY A 110 -19.36 -11.76 14.53
C GLY A 110 -20.72 -11.49 15.19
N VAL A 111 -21.32 -10.33 14.91
CA VAL A 111 -22.69 -10.00 15.31
C VAL A 111 -23.65 -11.10 14.81
N TYR A 112 -24.68 -11.42 15.61
CA TYR A 112 -25.62 -12.53 15.40
C TYR A 112 -24.97 -13.93 15.33
N GLY A 113 -23.73 -14.08 15.80
CA GLY A 113 -22.99 -15.34 15.72
C GLY A 113 -22.52 -15.68 14.30
N LEU A 114 -22.48 -14.68 13.41
CA LEU A 114 -21.99 -14.80 12.05
C LEU A 114 -20.47 -15.06 12.01
N PRO A 115 -19.95 -15.72 10.97
CA PRO A 115 -18.52 -15.96 10.83
C PRO A 115 -17.76 -14.66 10.55
N THR A 116 -16.56 -14.53 11.12
CA THR A 116 -15.65 -13.40 10.85
C THR A 116 -14.75 -13.65 9.64
N LYS A 117 -14.68 -14.91 9.18
CA LYS A 117 -13.90 -15.37 8.04
C LYS A 117 -14.67 -16.42 7.25
N SER A 118 -14.62 -16.29 5.94
CA SER A 118 -15.22 -17.22 5.00
C SER A 118 -14.41 -18.51 4.88
N LYS A 119 -15.10 -19.63 4.66
CA LYS A 119 -14.53 -20.95 4.35
C LYS A 119 -14.08 -21.05 2.88
N LEU A 120 -14.44 -20.09 2.03
CA LEU A 120 -13.94 -20.02 0.65
C LEU A 120 -12.43 -19.79 0.62
N HIS A 121 -11.70 -20.65 -0.10
CA HIS A 121 -10.25 -20.50 -0.30
C HIS A 121 -9.93 -19.14 -0.95
N GLN A 122 -9.23 -18.27 -0.20
CA GLN A 122 -8.93 -16.88 -0.54
C GLN A 122 -8.09 -16.70 -1.82
N ASN A 123 -7.39 -17.75 -2.28
CA ASN A 123 -6.46 -17.65 -3.41
C ASN A 123 -7.15 -17.30 -4.74
N ILE A 124 -8.46 -17.50 -4.87
CA ILE A 124 -9.17 -17.28 -6.14
C ILE A 124 -10.01 -15.98 -6.11
N VAL A 125 -10.26 -15.38 -4.93
CA VAL A 125 -11.02 -14.10 -4.81
C VAL A 125 -10.18 -12.89 -5.28
N ARG A 126 -8.88 -13.08 -5.53
CA ARG A 126 -8.02 -12.04 -6.11
C ARG A 126 -8.48 -11.58 -7.50
N GLU A 127 -9.24 -12.41 -8.22
CA GLU A 127 -9.77 -12.10 -9.56
C GLU A 127 -10.87 -11.03 -9.56
N SER A 128 -11.64 -10.83 -8.49
CA SER A 128 -12.70 -9.80 -8.47
C SER A 128 -12.19 -8.36 -8.28
N ARG A 129 -10.88 -8.18 -8.03
CA ARG A 129 -10.22 -6.86 -8.00
C ARG A 129 -9.91 -6.28 -9.37
N THR A 130 -10.18 -7.01 -10.46
CA THR A 130 -9.96 -6.51 -11.84
C THR A 130 -10.91 -5.37 -12.21
N TRP A 131 -12.11 -5.28 -11.62
CA TRP A 131 -13.05 -4.19 -11.92
C TRP A 131 -12.65 -2.85 -11.27
N GLU A 132 -11.90 -2.86 -10.16
CA GLU A 132 -11.28 -1.65 -9.59
C GLU A 132 -10.10 -1.13 -10.43
N ALA A 133 -9.57 -1.96 -11.35
CA ALA A 133 -8.52 -1.58 -12.30
C ALA A 133 -9.05 -0.93 -13.60
N LEU A 134 -10.37 -0.80 -13.77
CA LEU A 134 -10.99 -0.14 -14.92
C LEU A 134 -11.15 1.38 -14.75
N ARG A 135 -10.78 1.95 -13.61
CA ARG A 135 -10.52 3.40 -13.58
C ARG A 135 -9.31 3.65 -14.46
N PRO A 136 -9.35 4.57 -15.45
CA PRO A 136 -8.17 4.92 -16.22
C PRO A 136 -7.12 5.44 -15.25
N VAL A 137 -6.18 4.57 -14.88
CA VAL A 137 -5.09 4.93 -13.99
C VAL A 137 -4.27 5.92 -14.78
N ARG A 138 -4.34 7.19 -14.41
CA ARG A 138 -3.51 8.22 -15.04
C ARG A 138 -2.06 7.77 -14.84
N MET A 139 -1.22 7.88 -15.86
CA MET A 139 0.21 7.51 -15.75
C MET A 139 0.90 8.14 -14.52
N VAL A 140 0.41 9.30 -14.08
CA VAL A 140 0.84 9.99 -12.85
C VAL A 140 0.59 9.15 -11.59
N ASP A 141 -0.53 8.44 -11.50
CA ASP A 141 -0.88 7.59 -10.36
C ASP A 141 -0.07 6.29 -10.34
N GLU A 142 0.23 5.72 -11.52
CA GLU A 142 1.18 4.60 -11.62
C GLU A 142 2.59 5.02 -11.24
N PHE A 143 3.03 6.19 -11.70
CA PHE A 143 4.33 6.74 -11.36
C PHE A 143 4.45 7.02 -9.85
N ARG A 144 3.40 7.59 -9.24
CA ARG A 144 3.34 7.76 -7.77
C ARG A 144 3.40 6.42 -7.04
N ARG A 145 2.63 5.41 -7.46
CA ARG A 145 2.67 4.07 -6.86
C ARG A 145 4.03 3.41 -7.04
N TYR A 146 4.69 3.61 -8.17
CA TYR A 146 6.05 3.12 -8.41
C TYR A 146 7.06 3.76 -7.45
N LEU A 147 6.98 5.09 -7.29
CA LEU A 147 7.81 5.82 -6.33
C LEU A 147 7.54 5.38 -4.89
N ASP A 148 6.28 5.18 -4.49
CA ASP A 148 5.93 4.71 -3.15
C ASP A 148 6.43 3.29 -2.88
N ARG A 149 6.32 2.39 -3.88
CA ARG A 149 6.89 1.03 -3.79
C ARG A 149 8.41 1.07 -3.67
N LYS A 150 9.06 1.99 -4.38
CA LYS A 150 10.50 2.21 -4.30
C LYS A 150 10.90 2.70 -2.90
N ARG A 151 10.18 3.69 -2.36
CA ARG A 151 10.39 4.24 -1.01
C ARG A 151 10.23 3.19 0.09
N ARG A 152 9.14 2.41 0.08
CA ARG A 152 8.94 1.31 1.06
C ARG A 152 10.02 0.23 0.97
N LYS A 153 10.50 -0.05 -0.25
CA LYS A 153 11.63 -0.98 -0.46
C LYS A 153 12.97 -0.41 0.00
N GLU A 154 13.10 0.91 0.12
CA GLU A 154 14.28 1.57 0.68
C GLU A 154 14.24 1.58 2.21
N GLU A 155 13.06 1.83 2.80
CA GLU A 155 12.84 1.83 4.26
C GLU A 155 13.02 0.44 4.90
N ASN A 156 12.62 -0.64 4.20
CA ASN A 156 12.67 -2.01 4.72
C ASN A 156 14.05 -2.71 4.66
N VAL A 157 15.10 -2.08 4.13
CA VAL A 157 16.43 -2.71 4.08
C VAL A 157 17.16 -2.48 5.40
N GLN A 158 17.44 -3.56 6.13
CA GLN A 158 18.29 -3.54 7.32
C GLN A 158 19.76 -3.75 6.92
N GLY A 159 20.68 -2.97 7.51
CA GLY A 159 22.13 -3.06 7.29
C GLY A 159 22.72 -1.97 6.38
N LEU A 160 23.97 -1.57 6.67
CA LEU A 160 24.68 -0.47 5.97
C LEU A 160 25.15 -0.85 4.56
N ILE A 161 25.67 -2.07 4.38
CA ILE A 161 26.24 -2.55 3.12
C ILE A 161 25.19 -2.75 2.01
N PRO A 162 24.02 -3.39 2.28
CA PRO A 162 22.98 -3.55 1.25
C PRO A 162 22.36 -2.21 0.86
N ARG A 163 22.28 -1.26 1.80
CA ARG A 163 21.86 0.12 1.52
C ARG A 163 22.86 0.84 0.61
N PHE A 164 24.17 0.65 0.84
CA PHE A 164 25.24 1.23 0.03
C PHE A 164 25.20 0.73 -1.42
N LEU A 165 25.25 -0.58 -1.64
CA LEU A 165 25.32 -1.18 -2.97
C LEU A 165 24.11 -0.85 -3.85
N ARG A 166 22.93 -0.72 -3.24
CA ARG A 166 21.69 -0.41 -3.95
C ARG A 166 21.55 1.05 -4.35
N ARG A 167 22.29 1.96 -3.68
CA ARG A 167 22.34 3.40 -4.00
C ARG A 167 23.38 3.72 -5.09
N LEU A 168 24.37 2.85 -5.34
CA LEU A 168 25.40 3.06 -6.37
C LEU A 168 24.84 3.46 -7.75
N PRO A 169 23.77 2.85 -8.29
CA PRO A 169 23.25 3.23 -9.61
C PRO A 169 22.70 4.65 -9.68
N SER A 170 22.18 5.18 -8.55
CA SER A 170 21.72 6.58 -8.49
C SER A 170 22.84 7.59 -8.26
N GLU A 171 24.03 7.11 -7.87
CA GLU A 171 25.22 7.92 -7.61
C GLU A 171 26.24 7.85 -8.77
N THR A 172 25.97 7.08 -9.83
CA THR A 172 26.91 6.87 -10.95
C THR A 172 27.34 8.16 -11.63
N LEU A 173 26.41 9.12 -11.78
CA LEU A 173 26.70 10.43 -12.37
C LEU A 173 27.64 11.23 -11.46
N ASP A 174 27.35 11.27 -10.16
CA ASP A 174 28.17 12.00 -9.18
C ASP A 174 29.58 11.39 -9.08
N ILE A 175 29.68 10.06 -9.10
CA ILE A 175 30.95 9.33 -9.12
C ILE A 175 31.70 9.60 -10.42
N ALA A 176 31.03 9.61 -11.58
CA ALA A 176 31.66 9.88 -12.87
C ALA A 176 32.22 11.32 -12.96
N LEU A 177 31.47 12.31 -12.46
CA LEU A 177 31.94 13.70 -12.36
C LEU A 177 33.13 13.82 -11.40
N GLY A 178 33.05 13.15 -10.25
CA GLY A 178 34.16 13.07 -9.30
C GLY A 178 35.43 12.47 -9.91
N LEU A 179 35.28 11.38 -10.66
CA LEU A 179 36.37 10.72 -11.37
C LEU A 179 36.96 11.64 -12.44
N LEU A 180 36.12 12.43 -13.13
CA LEU A 180 36.57 13.39 -14.13
C LEU A 180 37.44 14.49 -13.51
N PHE A 181 37.05 15.04 -12.36
CA PHE A 181 37.88 15.98 -11.61
C PHE A 181 39.21 15.35 -11.18
N PHE A 182 39.18 14.11 -10.69
CA PHE A 182 40.38 13.40 -10.28
C PHE A 182 41.33 13.10 -11.45
N LEU A 183 40.79 12.70 -12.61
CA LEU A 183 41.57 12.50 -13.82
C LEU A 183 42.16 13.81 -14.35
N ALA A 184 41.42 14.91 -14.28
CA ALA A 184 41.93 16.23 -14.65
C ALA A 184 43.11 16.66 -13.76
N PHE A 185 43.04 16.34 -12.46
CA PHE A 185 44.13 16.56 -11.50
C PHE A 185 45.36 15.68 -11.85
N LEU A 186 45.17 14.38 -12.06
CA LEU A 186 46.26 13.47 -12.45
C LEU A 186 46.90 13.84 -13.78
N ALA A 187 46.13 14.38 -14.72
CA ALA A 187 46.62 14.87 -16.01
C ALA A 187 47.30 16.25 -15.93
N GLY A 188 47.43 16.85 -14.74
CA GLY A 188 48.05 18.15 -14.52
C GLY A 188 47.25 19.33 -15.12
N ARG A 189 45.96 19.14 -15.43
CA ARG A 189 45.12 20.19 -16.00
C ARG A 189 44.55 21.16 -14.96
N ILE A 190 44.47 20.72 -13.71
CA ILE A 190 44.02 21.52 -12.56
C ILE A 190 45.01 21.35 -11.42
N GLY A 191 45.25 22.43 -10.66
CA GLY A 191 46.15 22.38 -9.51
C GLY A 191 45.55 21.59 -8.34
N PRO A 192 46.37 21.19 -7.34
CA PRO A 192 45.88 20.45 -6.19
C PRO A 192 44.89 21.28 -5.34
N GLY A 193 45.11 22.59 -5.21
CA GLY A 193 44.17 23.52 -4.58
C GLY A 193 42.83 23.63 -5.33
N ASP A 194 42.87 23.76 -6.66
CA ASP A 194 41.66 23.81 -7.50
C ASP A 194 40.86 22.51 -7.41
N PHE A 195 41.55 21.37 -7.48
CA PHE A 195 40.93 20.06 -7.29
C PHE A 195 40.30 19.93 -5.91
N ALA A 196 41.00 20.33 -4.84
CA ALA A 196 40.50 20.23 -3.48
C ALA A 196 39.25 21.09 -3.27
N PHE A 197 39.23 22.31 -3.82
CA PHE A 197 38.07 23.19 -3.78
C PHE A 197 36.89 22.61 -4.59
N LEU A 198 37.13 22.16 -5.82
CA LEU A 198 36.09 21.59 -6.69
C LEU A 198 35.52 20.29 -6.11
N ALA A 199 36.35 19.35 -5.69
CA ALA A 199 35.92 18.09 -5.11
C ALA A 199 35.20 18.29 -3.76
N GLY A 200 35.73 19.15 -2.88
CA GLY A 200 35.11 19.45 -1.58
C GLY A 200 33.76 20.14 -1.72
N SER A 201 33.69 21.21 -2.53
CA SER A 201 32.44 21.93 -2.79
C SER A 201 31.40 21.07 -3.50
N TYR A 202 31.82 20.23 -4.45
CA TYR A 202 30.94 19.28 -5.14
C TYR A 202 30.39 18.20 -4.20
N GLY A 203 31.23 17.66 -3.30
CA GLY A 203 30.80 16.72 -2.27
C GLY A 203 29.74 17.31 -1.32
N LEU A 204 29.92 18.57 -0.90
CA LEU A 204 28.92 19.28 -0.09
C LEU A 204 27.66 19.63 -0.87
N ALA A 205 27.79 20.09 -2.11
CA ALA A 205 26.65 20.46 -2.95
C ALA A 205 25.76 19.25 -3.25
N THR A 206 26.35 18.11 -3.63
CA THR A 206 25.60 16.88 -3.90
C THR A 206 24.97 16.29 -2.63
N GLY A 207 25.70 16.30 -1.51
CA GLY A 207 25.17 15.89 -0.21
C GLY A 207 24.01 16.78 0.28
N GLY A 208 24.15 18.09 0.12
CA GLY A 208 23.12 19.08 0.47
C GLY A 208 21.91 19.02 -0.44
N LEU A 209 22.09 18.81 -1.75
CA LEU A 209 21.00 18.68 -2.73
C LEU A 209 20.19 17.39 -2.48
N ASP A 210 20.85 16.30 -2.09
CA ASP A 210 20.14 15.08 -1.66
C ASP A 210 19.24 15.32 -0.44
N TRP A 211 19.71 16.14 0.51
CA TRP A 211 18.95 16.48 1.71
C TRP A 211 17.80 17.47 1.41
N LEU A 212 18.10 18.60 0.75
CA LEU A 212 17.16 19.69 0.49
C LEU A 212 16.11 19.36 -0.56
N TRP A 213 16.54 18.81 -1.72
CA TRP A 213 15.65 18.64 -2.88
C TRP A 213 15.04 17.26 -2.92
N ARG A 214 15.83 16.22 -2.60
CA ARG A 214 15.39 14.83 -2.78
C ARG A 214 14.75 14.23 -1.52
N GLN A 215 14.76 14.96 -0.39
CA GLN A 215 14.28 14.48 0.91
C GLN A 215 14.87 13.10 1.30
N ARG A 216 16.11 12.84 0.89
CA ARG A 216 16.83 11.60 1.19
C ARG A 216 17.86 11.86 2.29
N GLU A 217 18.22 10.80 3.01
CA GLU A 217 19.37 10.85 3.90
C GLU A 217 20.62 11.17 3.06
N PRO A 218 21.39 12.21 3.42
CA PRO A 218 22.61 12.56 2.70
C PRO A 218 23.54 11.34 2.67
N PHE A 219 24.10 11.04 1.51
CA PHE A 219 24.95 9.87 1.36
C PHE A 219 26.33 10.13 1.98
N ILE A 220 26.43 10.08 3.31
CA ILE A 220 27.64 10.39 4.08
C ILE A 220 28.91 9.77 3.48
N PRO A 221 28.92 8.50 3.00
CA PRO A 221 30.11 7.91 2.38
C PRO A 221 30.67 8.70 1.19
N LYS A 222 29.83 9.30 0.32
CA LYS A 222 30.34 10.10 -0.81
C LYS A 222 30.98 11.39 -0.34
N ILE A 223 30.36 12.04 0.65
CA ILE A 223 30.87 13.30 1.19
C ILE A 223 32.25 13.06 1.79
N VAL A 224 32.39 12.00 2.60
CA VAL A 224 33.67 11.58 3.19
C VAL A 224 34.69 11.24 2.11
N LEU A 225 34.31 10.48 1.07
CA LEU A 225 35.20 10.14 -0.04
C LEU A 225 35.77 11.40 -0.71
N PHE A 226 34.91 12.33 -1.12
CA PHE A 226 35.35 13.57 -1.78
C PHE A 226 36.24 14.45 -0.91
N HIS A 227 35.90 14.59 0.37
CA HIS A 227 36.71 15.38 1.30
C HIS A 227 38.04 14.70 1.61
N SER A 228 38.08 13.36 1.70
CA SER A 228 39.32 12.61 1.90
C SER A 228 40.28 12.75 0.71
N LEU A 229 39.76 12.72 -0.52
CA LEU A 229 40.55 12.93 -1.73
C LEU A 229 41.05 14.38 -1.85
N ALA A 230 40.21 15.35 -1.53
CA ALA A 230 40.60 16.76 -1.49
C ALA A 230 41.70 17.02 -0.45
N ALA A 231 41.52 16.49 0.78
CA ALA A 231 42.52 16.59 1.84
C ALA A 231 43.84 15.92 1.45
N TYR A 232 43.78 14.74 0.82
CA TYR A 232 44.96 14.03 0.32
C TYR A 232 45.72 14.85 -0.73
N ALA A 233 45.02 15.47 -1.69
CA ALA A 233 45.66 16.26 -2.73
C ALA A 233 46.42 17.47 -2.17
N VAL A 234 45.82 18.20 -1.22
CA VAL A 234 46.47 19.33 -0.53
C VAL A 234 47.65 18.85 0.31
N TRP A 235 47.46 17.77 1.08
CA TRP A 235 48.54 17.19 1.88
C TRP A 235 49.73 16.77 1.02
N HIS A 236 49.46 16.08 -0.09
CA HIS A 236 50.48 15.64 -1.04
C HIS A 236 51.24 16.82 -1.64
N GLU A 237 50.54 17.89 -2.03
CA GLU A 237 51.18 19.12 -2.52
C GLU A 237 52.13 19.72 -1.47
N VAL A 238 51.68 19.82 -0.22
CA VAL A 238 52.51 20.33 0.89
C VAL A 238 53.74 19.46 1.09
N GLN A 239 53.61 18.13 1.05
CA GLN A 239 54.76 17.23 1.17
C GLN A 239 55.76 17.39 0.03
N MET A 240 55.30 17.49 -1.22
CA MET A 240 56.19 17.69 -2.37
C MET A 240 56.97 19.00 -2.27
N ARG A 241 56.32 20.08 -1.81
CA ARG A 241 56.99 21.36 -1.54
C ARG A 241 58.03 21.25 -0.42
N LEU A 242 57.71 20.55 0.68
CA LEU A 242 58.64 20.31 1.77
C LEU A 242 59.87 19.49 1.34
N TRP A 243 59.70 18.58 0.38
CA TRP A 243 60.78 17.80 -0.20
C TRP A 243 61.55 18.53 -1.31
N GLY A 244 61.21 19.79 -1.61
CA GLY A 244 61.86 20.60 -2.63
C GLY A 244 61.58 20.14 -4.06
N ILE A 245 60.54 19.33 -4.27
CA ILE A 245 60.10 18.89 -5.60
C ILE A 245 59.08 19.92 -6.10
N PHE A 246 59.54 20.82 -6.96
CA PHE A 246 58.67 21.79 -7.64
C PHE A 246 58.09 21.12 -8.89
N ILE A 247 56.77 20.87 -8.87
CA ILE A 247 55.97 20.42 -10.01
C ILE A 247 55.34 21.64 -10.68
#